data_AF-A0A957Z150-F1
#
_entry.id   AF-A0A957Z150-F1
#
_cell.length_a   1.000
_cell.length_b   1.000
_cell.length_c   1.000
_cell.angle_alpha   90.00
_cell.angle_beta   90.00
_cell.angle_gamma   90.00
#
_symmetry.space_group_name_H-M   'P 1'
#
loop_
_entity.id
_entity.type
_entity.pdbx_description
1 polymer ?
#
loop_
_entity_poly.entity_id
_entity_poly.type
_entity_poly.pdbx_seq_one_letter_code
_entity_poly.pdbx_strand_id
1 'polypeptide(L)'
;DTSIAIDPTFVRAWLTHLLQQFGSGAQGGARYISLDNEPMLWHHTHRDVHPAPVGYDELLARTIDYAAAVKTTDPTAFTTGPALWGWSAYFYSALDQADGGNWWKKAPDRQAHDGLPLVAWYLQQLAAYEARTGMRLLDYLDLHFYPQTPDVALAGVGDQEIQTRRLRSTRALWDPDYTDESWIAEPIQLIPRMRAWVDEYYPGTKLALTEYNWGALDHLNGALAQADILGIFGREGLDMAMLWAPLDAQQPFAYAFRLYRNYDGRGSTFGNTSVRAVSSDQELLSIYAAQRTQDGALTLMVINKSKDTLISALTMEHFAAADRAQLYRYDISNLHTIQQLPDRPISSVGFNTAFPGHSITLIVIPPM
;
A
#
# COMPACT_ATOMS: atom_id res chain seq x y z
N ASP A 1 -27.27 -21.42 -15.24
CA ASP A 1 -26.29 -20.33 -15.34
C ASP A 1 -26.36 -19.53 -14.05
N THR A 2 -25.26 -19.38 -13.32
CA THR A 2 -25.21 -18.67 -12.01
C THR A 2 -24.71 -17.23 -12.13
N SER A 3 -24.24 -16.84 -13.32
CA SER A 3 -23.61 -15.56 -13.60
C SER A 3 -24.44 -14.78 -14.64
N ILE A 4 -24.55 -13.46 -14.48
CA ILE A 4 -25.29 -12.58 -15.40
C ILE A 4 -24.33 -11.48 -15.85
N ALA A 5 -24.16 -11.33 -17.16
CA ALA A 5 -23.37 -10.24 -17.72
C ALA A 5 -24.04 -8.89 -17.42
N ILE A 6 -23.27 -7.94 -16.90
CA ILE A 6 -23.72 -6.56 -16.68
C ILE A 6 -23.11 -5.63 -17.73
N ASP A 7 -23.78 -4.52 -18.01
CA ASP A 7 -23.33 -3.48 -18.94
C ASP A 7 -23.23 -2.12 -18.21
N PRO A 8 -22.78 -1.05 -18.89
CA PRO A 8 -22.77 0.29 -18.31
C PRO A 8 -24.13 0.78 -17.82
N THR A 9 -25.25 0.30 -18.39
CA THR A 9 -26.61 0.68 -17.94
C THR A 9 -26.90 0.14 -16.56
N PHE A 10 -26.53 -1.12 -16.29
CA PHE A 10 -26.61 -1.71 -14.97
C PHE A 10 -25.81 -0.91 -13.95
N VAL A 11 -24.56 -0.55 -14.27
CA VAL A 11 -23.69 0.22 -13.35
C VAL A 11 -24.29 1.60 -13.04
N ARG A 12 -24.83 2.32 -14.03
CA ARG A 12 -25.53 3.59 -13.79
C ARG A 12 -26.74 3.41 -12.85
N ALA A 13 -27.53 2.36 -13.06
CA ALA A 13 -28.69 2.07 -12.20
C ALA A 13 -28.25 1.75 -10.77
N TRP A 14 -27.20 0.95 -10.60
CA TRP A 14 -26.63 0.61 -9.30
C TRP A 14 -26.10 1.85 -8.57
N LEU A 15 -25.31 2.69 -9.23
CA LEU A 15 -24.81 3.93 -8.63
C LEU A 15 -25.94 4.91 -8.30
N THR A 16 -26.95 5.03 -9.17
CA THR A 16 -28.14 5.84 -8.88
C THR A 16 -28.82 5.37 -7.60
N HIS A 17 -28.95 4.06 -7.40
CA HIS A 17 -29.47 3.49 -6.16
C HIS A 17 -28.59 3.87 -4.96
N LEU A 18 -27.25 3.70 -5.04
CA LEU A 18 -26.34 4.06 -3.95
C LEU A 18 -26.42 5.56 -3.61
N LEU A 19 -26.49 6.44 -4.61
CA LEU A 19 -26.67 7.87 -4.42
C LEU A 19 -27.98 8.22 -3.71
N GLN A 20 -29.07 7.54 -4.07
CA GLN A 20 -30.36 7.75 -3.40
C GLN A 20 -30.36 7.28 -1.95
N GLN A 21 -29.64 6.20 -1.64
CA GLN A 21 -29.57 5.65 -0.28
C GLN A 21 -28.60 6.42 0.63
N PHE A 22 -27.44 6.81 0.11
CA PHE A 22 -26.32 7.28 0.93
C PHE A 22 -25.84 8.69 0.57
N GLY A 23 -26.41 9.32 -0.46
CA GLY A 23 -25.92 10.57 -1.03
C GLY A 23 -24.65 10.37 -1.87
N SER A 24 -24.10 11.49 -2.37
CA SER A 24 -22.81 11.49 -3.06
C SER A 24 -21.66 11.10 -2.13
N GLY A 25 -20.51 10.71 -2.69
CA GLY A 25 -19.28 10.49 -1.91
C GLY A 25 -18.88 11.70 -1.05
N ALA A 26 -19.14 12.91 -1.52
CA ALA A 26 -18.89 14.16 -0.77
C ALA A 26 -19.83 14.35 0.44
N GLN A 27 -20.96 13.63 0.48
CA GLN A 27 -21.97 13.70 1.53
C GLN A 27 -21.95 12.47 2.45
N GLY A 28 -20.90 11.65 2.37
CA GLY A 28 -20.76 10.42 3.17
C GLY A 28 -21.20 9.14 2.47
N GLY A 29 -21.60 9.21 1.20
CA GLY A 29 -21.92 8.05 0.37
C GLY A 29 -20.70 7.31 -0.17
N ALA A 30 -20.92 6.36 -1.08
CA ALA A 30 -19.86 5.61 -1.73
C ALA A 30 -18.95 6.54 -2.53
N ARG A 31 -17.68 6.62 -2.15
CA ARG A 31 -16.71 7.57 -2.72
C ARG A 31 -15.72 6.94 -3.69
N TYR A 32 -15.42 5.66 -3.54
CA TYR A 32 -14.42 4.95 -4.35
C TYR A 32 -15.11 3.78 -5.04
N ILE A 33 -14.95 3.69 -6.36
CA ILE A 33 -15.49 2.63 -7.20
C ILE A 33 -14.32 1.94 -7.91
N SER A 34 -14.04 0.69 -7.56
CA SER A 34 -13.03 -0.10 -8.28
C SER A 34 -13.57 -0.55 -9.63
N LEU A 35 -12.73 -0.47 -10.66
CA LEU A 35 -12.98 -0.99 -11.99
C LEU A 35 -12.60 -2.47 -12.02
N ASP A 36 -13.48 -3.28 -11.41
CA ASP A 36 -13.33 -4.74 -11.27
C ASP A 36 -12.14 -5.16 -10.39
N ASN A 37 -11.58 -6.36 -10.60
CA ASN A 37 -10.52 -6.97 -9.80
C ASN A 37 -9.65 -7.93 -10.65
N GLU A 38 -8.34 -7.73 -10.66
CA GLU A 38 -7.35 -8.64 -11.25
C GLU A 38 -7.69 -9.12 -12.68
N PRO A 39 -7.87 -8.20 -13.65
CA PRO A 39 -8.37 -8.55 -14.98
C PRO A 39 -7.48 -9.56 -15.71
N MET A 40 -6.17 -9.54 -15.45
CA MET A 40 -5.24 -10.49 -16.06
C MET A 40 -5.45 -11.95 -15.58
N LEU A 41 -6.29 -12.17 -14.55
CA LEU A 41 -6.67 -13.49 -14.05
C LEU A 41 -8.13 -13.86 -14.37
N TRP A 42 -8.91 -13.03 -15.06
CA TRP A 42 -10.32 -13.34 -15.36
C TRP A 42 -10.51 -14.71 -16.04
N HIS A 43 -9.68 -15.02 -17.05
CA HIS A 43 -9.67 -16.31 -17.76
C HIS A 43 -9.37 -17.54 -16.89
N HIS A 44 -8.81 -17.32 -15.71
CA HIS A 44 -8.51 -18.37 -14.74
C HIS A 44 -9.54 -18.38 -13.60
N THR A 45 -9.64 -17.27 -12.87
CA THR A 45 -10.47 -17.12 -11.66
C THR A 45 -11.97 -17.11 -11.98
N HIS A 46 -12.35 -16.49 -13.09
CA HIS A 46 -13.74 -16.31 -13.53
C HIS A 46 -13.96 -16.93 -14.92
N ARG A 47 -13.41 -18.12 -15.12
CA ARG A 47 -13.45 -18.84 -16.41
C ARG A 47 -14.86 -19.05 -16.95
N ASP A 48 -15.88 -19.14 -16.10
CA ASP A 48 -17.28 -19.22 -16.50
C ASP A 48 -17.83 -17.91 -17.10
N VAL A 49 -17.27 -16.76 -16.70
CA VAL A 49 -17.70 -15.42 -17.14
C VAL A 49 -16.86 -14.92 -18.32
N HIS A 50 -15.54 -15.01 -18.21
CA HIS A 50 -14.61 -14.50 -19.21
C HIS A 50 -13.47 -15.50 -19.41
N PRO A 51 -13.67 -16.57 -20.21
CA PRO A 51 -12.67 -17.64 -20.40
C PRO A 51 -11.49 -17.27 -21.29
N ALA A 52 -11.58 -16.18 -22.05
CA ALA A 52 -10.53 -15.76 -22.97
C ALA A 52 -9.51 -14.87 -22.22
N PRO A 53 -8.21 -15.00 -22.45
CA PRO A 53 -7.25 -14.08 -21.84
C PRO A 53 -7.52 -12.64 -22.33
N VAL A 54 -7.65 -11.70 -21.39
CA VAL A 54 -7.85 -10.28 -21.69
C VAL A 54 -6.56 -9.63 -22.22
N GLY A 55 -6.70 -8.75 -23.20
CA GLY A 55 -5.60 -7.96 -23.80
C GLY A 55 -5.58 -6.49 -23.38
N TYR A 56 -4.60 -5.74 -23.89
CA TYR A 56 -4.46 -4.29 -23.66
C TYR A 56 -5.71 -3.53 -24.13
N ASP A 57 -6.12 -3.75 -25.38
CA ASP A 57 -7.27 -3.08 -25.99
C ASP A 57 -8.59 -3.37 -25.29
N GLU A 58 -8.85 -4.63 -24.94
CA GLU A 58 -10.08 -5.01 -24.23
C GLU A 58 -10.13 -4.38 -22.84
N LEU A 59 -9.03 -4.40 -22.09
CA LEU A 59 -8.94 -3.77 -20.78
C LEU A 59 -9.25 -2.26 -20.86
N LEU A 60 -8.69 -1.57 -21.85
CA LEU A 60 -8.93 -0.14 -22.07
C LEU A 60 -10.39 0.13 -22.44
N ALA A 61 -10.95 -0.63 -23.39
CA ALA A 61 -12.35 -0.45 -23.82
C ALA A 61 -13.32 -0.61 -22.64
N ARG A 62 -13.16 -1.66 -21.84
CA ARG A 62 -13.97 -1.88 -20.63
C ARG A 62 -13.77 -0.75 -19.62
N THR A 63 -12.53 -0.35 -19.38
CA THR A 63 -12.24 0.79 -18.49
C THR A 63 -12.99 2.04 -18.93
N ILE A 64 -12.94 2.39 -20.21
CA ILE A 64 -13.63 3.56 -20.75
C ILE A 64 -15.14 3.45 -20.54
N ASP A 65 -15.74 2.32 -20.93
CA ASP A 65 -17.19 2.12 -20.86
C ASP A 65 -17.72 2.23 -19.42
N TYR A 66 -17.08 1.55 -18.48
CA TYR A 66 -17.54 1.51 -17.09
C TYR A 66 -17.13 2.75 -16.30
N ALA A 67 -15.91 3.27 -16.47
CA ALA A 67 -15.51 4.49 -15.78
C ALA A 67 -16.31 5.72 -16.26
N ALA A 68 -16.60 5.83 -17.56
CA ALA A 68 -17.44 6.93 -18.07
C ALA A 68 -18.87 6.83 -17.51
N ALA A 69 -19.40 5.61 -17.36
CA ALA A 69 -20.70 5.40 -16.72
C ALA A 69 -20.71 5.81 -15.24
N VAL A 70 -19.64 5.51 -14.50
CA VAL A 70 -19.43 5.99 -13.14
C VAL A 70 -19.42 7.52 -13.11
N LYS A 71 -18.52 8.15 -13.87
CA LYS A 71 -18.31 9.61 -13.89
C LYS A 71 -19.52 10.40 -14.37
N THR A 72 -20.31 9.84 -15.27
CA THR A 72 -21.57 10.47 -15.72
C THR A 72 -22.66 10.42 -14.65
N THR A 73 -22.68 9.36 -13.82
CA THR A 73 -23.69 9.16 -12.78
C THR A 73 -23.34 9.91 -11.50
N ASP A 74 -22.09 9.80 -11.06
CA ASP A 74 -21.51 10.57 -9.96
C ASP A 74 -20.15 11.17 -10.37
N PRO A 75 -20.13 12.43 -10.83
CA PRO A 75 -18.89 13.12 -11.17
C PRO A 75 -17.93 13.31 -9.98
N THR A 76 -18.40 13.11 -8.75
CA THR A 76 -17.60 13.27 -7.52
C THR A 76 -16.97 11.96 -7.04
N ALA A 77 -17.39 10.81 -7.60
CA ALA A 77 -16.82 9.52 -7.27
C ALA A 77 -15.39 9.39 -7.82
N PHE A 78 -14.52 8.77 -7.02
CA PHE A 78 -13.18 8.38 -7.46
C PHE A 78 -13.20 6.96 -8.02
N THR A 79 -12.52 6.73 -9.12
CA THR A 79 -12.29 5.42 -9.71
C THR A 79 -10.90 4.90 -9.39
N THR A 80 -10.81 3.61 -9.04
CA THR A 80 -9.55 2.88 -8.85
C THR A 80 -9.44 1.80 -9.92
N GLY A 81 -8.23 1.54 -10.43
CA GLY A 81 -8.00 0.49 -11.43
C GLY A 81 -6.56 0.46 -11.95
N PRO A 82 -6.15 -0.61 -12.65
CA PRO A 82 -6.96 -1.77 -13.02
C PRO A 82 -6.92 -2.92 -11.99
N ALA A 83 -6.43 -2.69 -10.76
CA ALA A 83 -6.37 -3.70 -9.69
C ALA A 83 -5.56 -4.95 -10.11
N LEU A 84 -4.34 -4.73 -10.64
CA LEU A 84 -3.53 -5.81 -11.21
C LEU A 84 -2.90 -6.70 -10.12
N TRP A 85 -2.98 -8.02 -10.28
CA TRP A 85 -2.64 -9.01 -9.24
C TRP A 85 -1.17 -9.03 -8.77
N GLY A 86 -0.23 -8.52 -9.57
CA GLY A 86 1.18 -8.58 -9.21
C GLY A 86 2.16 -8.39 -10.37
N TRP A 87 3.43 -8.67 -10.10
CA TRP A 87 4.59 -8.27 -10.91
C TRP A 87 4.39 -8.45 -12.42
N SER A 88 4.07 -9.65 -12.88
CA SER A 88 3.91 -9.94 -14.31
C SER A 88 2.82 -9.10 -14.96
N ALA A 89 1.68 -8.91 -14.28
CA ALA A 89 0.55 -8.15 -14.81
C ALA A 89 0.86 -6.66 -14.94
N TYR A 90 1.86 -6.12 -14.23
CA TYR A 90 2.23 -4.72 -14.40
C TYR A 90 2.83 -4.44 -15.79
N PHE A 91 3.40 -5.47 -16.41
CA PHE A 91 4.14 -5.35 -17.66
C PHE A 91 3.47 -6.03 -18.84
N TYR A 92 2.63 -7.05 -18.62
CA TYR A 92 2.11 -7.92 -19.67
C TYR A 92 0.63 -8.23 -19.48
N SER A 93 -0.09 -8.40 -20.58
CA SER A 93 -1.50 -8.80 -20.52
C SER A 93 -1.66 -10.30 -20.31
N ALA A 94 -2.90 -10.78 -20.14
CA ALA A 94 -3.18 -12.21 -20.10
C ALA A 94 -2.98 -12.88 -21.47
N LEU A 95 -3.20 -12.15 -22.57
CA LEU A 95 -2.89 -12.64 -23.92
C LEU A 95 -1.41 -12.96 -24.09
N ASP A 96 -0.52 -12.12 -23.54
CA ASP A 96 0.92 -12.38 -23.56
C ASP A 96 1.29 -13.66 -22.81
N GLN A 97 0.55 -13.99 -21.74
CA GLN A 97 0.82 -15.13 -20.86
C GLN A 97 0.21 -16.45 -21.37
N ALA A 98 -0.76 -16.38 -22.29
CA ALA A 98 -1.58 -17.51 -22.73
C ALA A 98 -0.77 -18.67 -23.35
N ASP A 99 0.36 -18.37 -23.99
CA ASP A 99 1.26 -19.36 -24.60
C ASP A 99 1.97 -20.25 -23.55
N GLY A 100 2.01 -19.84 -22.28
CA GLY A 100 2.72 -20.53 -21.20
C GLY A 100 4.25 -20.59 -21.37
N GLY A 101 4.93 -21.20 -20.40
CA GLY A 101 6.39 -21.36 -20.43
C GLY A 101 7.14 -20.02 -20.40
N ASN A 102 8.08 -19.81 -21.33
CA ASN A 102 8.84 -18.54 -21.46
C ASN A 102 8.05 -17.45 -22.21
N TRP A 103 6.76 -17.30 -21.88
CA TRP A 103 5.81 -16.45 -22.60
C TRP A 103 6.29 -15.00 -22.73
N TRP A 104 6.99 -14.50 -21.70
CA TRP A 104 7.56 -13.14 -21.65
C TRP A 104 8.59 -12.85 -22.73
N LYS A 105 9.18 -13.88 -23.38
CA LYS A 105 10.11 -13.69 -24.50
C LYS A 105 9.43 -13.31 -25.80
N LYS A 106 8.13 -13.60 -25.95
CA LYS A 106 7.36 -13.29 -27.15
C LYS A 106 6.46 -12.09 -26.94
N ALA A 107 5.66 -12.10 -25.88
CA ALA A 107 4.72 -11.02 -25.51
C ALA A 107 4.10 -10.28 -26.73
N PRO A 108 3.36 -10.99 -27.61
CA PRO A 108 2.87 -10.44 -28.87
C PRO A 108 1.88 -9.27 -28.69
N ASP A 109 1.07 -9.27 -27.63
CA ASP A 109 0.14 -8.19 -27.35
C ASP A 109 0.94 -6.95 -26.92
N ARG A 110 1.90 -7.09 -26.00
CA ARG A 110 2.83 -6.00 -25.67
C ARG A 110 3.60 -5.47 -26.89
N GLN A 111 4.05 -6.34 -27.79
CA GLN A 111 4.74 -5.93 -29.03
C GLN A 111 3.84 -5.15 -29.98
N ALA A 112 2.54 -5.48 -30.03
CA ALA A 112 1.55 -4.73 -30.79
C ALA A 112 1.29 -3.32 -30.22
N HIS A 113 1.72 -3.07 -28.97
CA HIS A 113 1.58 -1.81 -28.24
C HIS A 113 2.95 -1.15 -27.98
N ASP A 114 3.82 -1.15 -29.00
CA ASP A 114 5.14 -0.51 -29.02
C ASP A 114 6.12 -0.98 -27.92
N GLY A 115 5.86 -2.15 -27.32
CA GLY A 115 6.70 -2.70 -26.27
C GLY A 115 6.52 -2.02 -24.89
N LEU A 116 5.54 -1.13 -24.73
CA LEU A 116 5.27 -0.47 -23.45
C LEU A 116 4.78 -1.48 -22.40
N PRO A 117 5.22 -1.36 -21.12
CA PRO A 117 4.57 -2.09 -20.03
C PRO A 117 3.05 -1.83 -19.99
N LEU A 118 2.25 -2.85 -19.66
CA LEU A 118 0.79 -2.74 -19.58
C LEU A 118 0.33 -1.52 -18.77
N VAL A 119 0.90 -1.29 -17.58
CA VAL A 119 0.54 -0.11 -16.75
C VAL A 119 0.86 1.20 -17.45
N ALA A 120 2.05 1.32 -18.05
CA ALA A 120 2.47 2.55 -18.73
C ALA A 120 1.55 2.85 -19.93
N TRP A 121 1.26 1.84 -20.75
CA TRP A 121 0.34 1.99 -21.88
C TRP A 121 -1.07 2.34 -21.42
N TYR A 122 -1.59 1.68 -20.39
CA TYR A 122 -2.93 1.94 -19.84
C TYR A 122 -3.08 3.40 -19.37
N LEU A 123 -2.10 3.91 -18.62
CA LEU A 123 -2.06 5.31 -18.18
C LEU A 123 -2.00 6.28 -19.37
N GLN A 124 -1.14 6.00 -20.36
CA GLN A 124 -0.99 6.83 -21.56
C GLN A 124 -2.32 6.94 -22.33
N GLN A 125 -3.04 5.84 -22.51
CA GLN A 125 -4.30 5.84 -23.24
C GLN A 125 -5.41 6.59 -22.50
N LEU A 126 -5.45 6.48 -21.16
CA LEU A 126 -6.41 7.22 -20.35
C LEU A 126 -6.10 8.71 -20.28
N ALA A 127 -4.82 9.10 -20.28
CA ALA A 127 -4.42 10.50 -20.44
C ALA A 127 -4.84 11.05 -21.80
N ALA A 128 -4.66 10.28 -22.88
CA ALA A 128 -5.12 10.66 -24.22
C ALA A 128 -6.66 10.73 -24.32
N TYR A 129 -7.39 9.93 -23.54
CA TYR A 129 -8.84 10.06 -23.40
C TYR A 129 -9.21 11.37 -22.69
N GLU A 130 -8.62 11.68 -21.53
CA GLU A 130 -8.89 12.92 -20.79
C GLU A 130 -8.57 14.15 -21.65
N ALA A 131 -7.44 14.16 -22.35
CA ALA A 131 -7.05 15.28 -23.21
C ALA A 131 -8.07 15.57 -24.33
N ARG A 132 -8.77 14.55 -24.84
CA ARG A 132 -9.78 14.69 -25.89
C ARG A 132 -11.16 15.06 -25.37
N THR A 133 -11.52 14.60 -24.17
CA THR A 133 -12.90 14.67 -23.66
C THR A 133 -13.07 15.64 -22.50
N GLY A 134 -11.98 16.01 -21.83
CA GLY A 134 -11.98 16.73 -20.55
C GLY A 134 -12.41 15.89 -19.35
N MET A 135 -12.57 14.57 -19.50
CA MET A 135 -13.05 13.67 -18.45
C MET A 135 -11.93 12.74 -17.95
N ARG A 136 -11.55 12.90 -16.69
CA ARG A 136 -10.69 11.96 -15.98
C ARG A 136 -11.43 10.67 -15.65
N LEU A 137 -10.99 9.57 -16.24
CA LEU A 137 -11.58 8.24 -16.01
C LEU A 137 -10.91 7.43 -14.91
N LEU A 138 -9.67 7.76 -14.55
CA LEU A 138 -8.89 7.06 -13.51
C LEU A 138 -8.34 8.09 -12.52
N ASP A 139 -8.75 7.97 -11.27
CA ASP A 139 -8.24 8.82 -10.20
C ASP A 139 -7.11 8.15 -9.44
N TYR A 140 -7.13 6.81 -9.29
CA TYR A 140 -6.09 6.04 -8.62
C TYR A 140 -5.58 4.91 -9.52
N LEU A 141 -4.28 4.92 -9.83
CA LEU A 141 -3.58 3.74 -10.31
C LEU A 141 -3.53 2.72 -9.17
N ASP A 142 -4.20 1.59 -9.40
CA ASP A 142 -4.40 0.55 -8.40
C ASP A 142 -3.73 -0.76 -8.79
N LEU A 143 -2.85 -1.24 -7.90
CA LEU A 143 -2.10 -2.49 -8.05
C LEU A 143 -2.21 -3.32 -6.76
N HIS A 144 -2.13 -4.64 -6.88
CA HIS A 144 -2.06 -5.56 -5.74
C HIS A 144 -0.63 -6.02 -5.54
N PHE A 145 -0.16 -6.11 -4.30
CA PHE A 145 1.19 -6.57 -4.02
C PHE A 145 1.27 -7.60 -2.91
N TYR A 146 1.66 -8.81 -3.31
CA TYR A 146 2.02 -9.89 -2.40
C TYR A 146 3.50 -10.24 -2.59
N PRO A 147 4.32 -10.26 -1.52
CA PRO A 147 5.71 -10.68 -1.60
C PRO A 147 5.84 -12.04 -2.29
N GLN A 148 6.65 -12.10 -3.33
CA GLN A 148 6.94 -13.35 -4.02
C GLN A 148 8.02 -14.17 -3.31
N THR A 149 8.61 -13.60 -2.25
CA THR A 149 9.52 -14.32 -1.34
C THR A 149 8.82 -15.57 -0.80
N PRO A 150 9.44 -16.76 -0.92
CA PRO A 150 8.84 -18.01 -0.49
C PRO A 150 8.36 -17.97 0.97
N ASP A 151 7.15 -18.50 1.21
CA ASP A 151 6.54 -18.65 2.52
C ASP A 151 6.30 -17.35 3.30
N VAL A 152 6.28 -16.19 2.63
CA VAL A 152 6.01 -14.88 3.26
C VAL A 152 4.54 -14.47 3.10
N ALA A 153 4.10 -14.21 1.86
CA ALA A 153 2.76 -13.68 1.59
C ALA A 153 1.67 -14.64 2.07
N LEU A 154 0.67 -14.10 2.78
CA LEU A 154 -0.50 -14.85 3.28
C LEU A 154 -0.18 -16.06 4.19
N ALA A 155 1.09 -16.29 4.52
CA ALA A 155 1.56 -17.46 5.26
C ALA A 155 1.66 -17.19 6.76
N GLY A 156 1.80 -18.23 7.56
CA GLY A 156 2.11 -18.12 8.99
C GLY A 156 3.54 -17.63 9.25
N VAL A 157 3.94 -17.55 10.52
CA VAL A 157 5.24 -16.98 10.93
C VAL A 157 6.46 -17.62 10.26
N GLY A 158 6.46 -18.93 10.05
CA GLY A 158 7.60 -19.67 9.53
C GLY A 158 8.79 -19.73 10.50
N ASP A 159 9.91 -20.27 10.02
CA ASP A 159 11.16 -20.34 10.78
C ASP A 159 11.86 -18.96 10.90
N GLN A 160 13.02 -18.94 11.54
CA GLN A 160 13.78 -17.70 11.74
C GLN A 160 14.23 -17.04 10.42
N GLU A 161 14.50 -17.84 9.39
CA GLU A 161 14.95 -17.35 8.09
C GLU A 161 13.78 -16.65 7.38
N ILE A 162 12.59 -17.27 7.38
CA ILE A 162 11.35 -16.66 6.87
C ILE A 162 11.02 -15.38 7.63
N GLN A 163 11.13 -15.38 8.96
CA GLN A 163 10.89 -14.19 9.77
C GLN A 163 11.83 -13.03 9.42
N THR A 164 13.11 -13.33 9.19
CA THR A 164 14.11 -12.34 8.77
C THR A 164 13.81 -11.83 7.36
N ARG A 165 13.52 -12.73 6.43
CA ARG A 165 13.13 -12.39 5.06
C ARG A 165 11.88 -11.52 5.01
N ARG A 166 10.85 -11.83 5.81
CA ARG A 166 9.61 -11.03 5.91
C ARG A 166 9.90 -9.57 6.26
N LEU A 167 10.80 -9.32 7.21
CA LEU A 167 11.13 -7.96 7.66
C LEU A 167 12.01 -7.20 6.67
N ARG A 168 12.85 -7.90 5.91
CA ARG A 168 13.70 -7.31 4.88
C ARG A 168 12.93 -7.06 3.58
N SER A 169 12.02 -7.95 3.18
CA SER A 169 11.31 -7.86 1.89
C SER A 169 10.36 -6.67 1.78
N THR A 170 10.01 -5.99 2.89
CA THR A 170 9.31 -4.69 2.84
C THR A 170 10.07 -3.65 2.02
N ARG A 171 11.39 -3.81 1.85
CA ARG A 171 12.23 -3.00 0.95
C ARG A 171 11.77 -3.04 -0.51
N ALA A 172 11.11 -4.12 -0.96
CA ALA A 172 10.52 -4.20 -2.29
C ALA A 172 9.55 -3.04 -2.62
N LEU A 173 8.97 -2.40 -1.60
CA LEU A 173 8.05 -1.28 -1.77
C LEU A 173 8.75 0.03 -2.16
N TRP A 174 10.06 0.20 -1.90
CA TRP A 174 10.70 1.52 -1.99
C TRP A 174 12.18 1.52 -2.39
N ASP A 175 12.92 0.45 -2.10
CA ASP A 175 14.38 0.46 -2.14
C ASP A 175 14.89 0.05 -3.53
N PRO A 176 15.57 0.96 -4.27
CA PRO A 176 16.13 0.63 -5.58
C PRO A 176 17.35 -0.32 -5.50
N ASP A 177 17.97 -0.47 -4.33
CA ASP A 177 19.14 -1.33 -4.11
C ASP A 177 18.76 -2.71 -3.54
N TYR A 178 17.48 -2.96 -3.28
CA TYR A 178 16.99 -4.28 -2.84
C TYR A 178 16.58 -5.14 -4.04
N THR A 179 17.39 -6.15 -4.34
CA THR A 179 17.02 -7.23 -5.26
C THR A 179 16.03 -8.17 -4.56
N ASP A 180 14.83 -8.33 -5.13
CA ASP A 180 13.79 -9.17 -4.54
C ASP A 180 14.23 -10.65 -4.43
N GLU A 181 14.12 -11.23 -3.23
CA GLU A 181 14.51 -12.61 -2.92
C GLU A 181 13.45 -13.62 -3.37
N SER A 182 13.11 -13.59 -4.66
CA SER A 182 12.14 -14.49 -5.28
C SER A 182 12.51 -14.79 -6.75
N TRP A 183 11.56 -15.36 -7.50
CA TRP A 183 11.68 -15.52 -8.95
C TRP A 183 11.80 -14.18 -9.69
N ILE A 184 11.40 -13.06 -9.09
CA ILE A 184 11.52 -11.72 -9.67
C ILE A 184 13.00 -11.32 -9.80
N ALA A 185 13.80 -11.54 -8.75
CA ALA A 185 15.25 -11.37 -8.76
C ALA A 185 15.77 -10.02 -9.32
N GLU A 186 14.99 -8.94 -9.16
CA GLU A 186 15.33 -7.58 -9.58
C GLU A 186 14.76 -6.53 -8.61
N PRO A 187 15.23 -5.27 -8.66
CA PRO A 187 14.66 -4.19 -7.84
C PRO A 187 13.22 -3.84 -8.24
N ILE A 188 12.28 -4.19 -7.36
CA ILE A 188 10.85 -3.89 -7.54
C ILE A 188 10.60 -2.39 -7.36
N GLN A 189 11.06 -1.81 -6.24
CA GLN A 189 10.87 -0.38 -5.86
C GLN A 189 9.44 0.11 -6.16
N LEU A 190 8.44 -0.62 -5.66
CA LEU A 190 7.07 -0.56 -6.16
C LEU A 190 6.48 0.85 -6.18
N ILE A 191 6.49 1.56 -5.06
CA ILE A 191 5.85 2.87 -4.95
C ILE A 191 6.59 3.93 -5.79
N PRO A 192 7.95 4.01 -5.75
CA PRO A 192 8.70 4.82 -6.70
C PRO A 192 8.41 4.50 -8.17
N ARG A 193 8.30 3.22 -8.54
CA ARG A 193 7.98 2.77 -9.90
C ARG A 193 6.57 3.20 -10.33
N MET A 194 5.58 3.00 -9.47
CA MET A 194 4.21 3.47 -9.69
C MET A 194 4.16 4.98 -9.88
N ARG A 195 4.88 5.74 -9.04
CA ARG A 195 4.97 7.20 -9.16
C ARG A 195 5.59 7.60 -10.49
N ALA A 196 6.71 6.99 -10.88
CA ALA A 196 7.36 7.27 -12.15
C ALA A 196 6.43 7.04 -13.35
N TRP A 197 5.67 5.94 -13.36
CA TRP A 197 4.67 5.69 -14.41
C TRP A 197 3.57 6.75 -14.43
N VAL A 198 3.05 7.16 -13.27
CA VAL A 198 2.05 8.23 -13.19
C VAL A 198 2.61 9.56 -13.67
N ASP A 199 3.79 9.97 -13.21
CA ASP A 199 4.41 11.25 -13.54
C ASP A 199 4.75 11.35 -15.03
N GLU A 200 5.08 10.23 -15.68
CA GLU A 200 5.38 10.18 -17.10
C GLU A 200 4.13 10.09 -17.98
N TYR A 201 3.19 9.19 -17.64
CA TYR A 201 2.12 8.79 -18.56
C TYR A 201 0.75 9.38 -18.21
N TYR A 202 0.49 9.72 -16.94
CA TYR A 202 -0.80 10.31 -16.55
C TYR A 202 -0.72 11.17 -15.28
N PRO A 203 -0.05 12.34 -15.33
CA PRO A 203 0.16 13.18 -14.16
C PRO A 203 -1.13 13.54 -13.42
N GLY A 204 -1.04 13.63 -12.10
CA GLY A 204 -2.18 13.92 -11.21
C GLY A 204 -2.98 12.69 -10.78
N THR A 205 -2.71 11.51 -11.37
CA THR A 205 -3.28 10.24 -10.90
C THR A 205 -2.67 9.87 -9.53
N LYS A 206 -3.49 9.34 -8.63
CA LYS A 206 -3.09 8.90 -7.29
C LYS A 206 -2.61 7.46 -7.29
N LEU A 207 -1.96 7.02 -6.22
CA LEU A 207 -1.44 5.66 -6.10
C LEU A 207 -2.22 4.86 -5.05
N ALA A 208 -2.69 3.67 -5.43
CA ALA A 208 -3.39 2.74 -4.55
C ALA A 208 -2.74 1.35 -4.54
N LEU A 209 -2.68 0.74 -3.36
CA LEU A 209 -2.47 -0.69 -3.19
C LEU A 209 -3.71 -1.31 -2.51
N THR A 210 -4.75 -1.63 -3.29
CA THR A 210 -6.01 -2.15 -2.71
C THR A 210 -5.94 -3.61 -2.26
N GLU A 211 -4.83 -4.30 -2.54
CA GLU A 211 -4.48 -5.51 -1.83
C GLU A 211 -2.98 -5.59 -1.53
N TYR A 212 -2.66 -5.94 -0.28
CA TYR A 212 -1.33 -6.42 0.10
C TYR A 212 -1.43 -7.30 1.34
N ASN A 213 -0.47 -8.23 1.52
CA ASN A 213 -0.32 -8.97 2.79
C ASN A 213 1.07 -9.63 2.91
N TRP A 214 1.81 -9.32 3.99
CA TRP A 214 3.13 -9.91 4.31
C TRP A 214 3.08 -11.18 5.18
N GLY A 215 1.89 -11.66 5.53
CA GLY A 215 1.66 -12.84 6.37
C GLY A 215 1.92 -12.61 7.86
N ALA A 216 1.87 -13.69 8.62
CA ALA A 216 2.13 -13.78 10.05
C ALA A 216 1.33 -12.77 10.90
N LEU A 217 0.08 -12.48 10.51
CA LEU A 217 -0.76 -11.46 11.12
C LEU A 217 -1.03 -11.73 12.62
N ASP A 218 -1.01 -13.00 13.01
CA ASP A 218 -1.17 -13.52 14.35
C ASP A 218 0.12 -13.52 15.20
N HIS A 219 1.25 -13.04 14.66
CA HIS A 219 2.57 -13.07 15.29
C HIS A 219 3.24 -11.69 15.31
N LEU A 220 4.10 -11.44 16.32
CA LEU A 220 4.83 -10.18 16.48
C LEU A 220 5.68 -9.83 15.24
N ASN A 221 6.25 -10.83 14.56
CA ASN A 221 6.99 -10.64 13.31
C ASN A 221 6.13 -10.01 12.19
N GLY A 222 4.86 -10.43 12.04
CA GLY A 222 3.93 -9.79 11.10
C GLY A 222 3.53 -8.38 11.55
N ALA A 223 3.42 -8.13 12.85
CA ALA A 223 3.18 -6.79 13.39
C ALA A 223 4.35 -5.82 13.10
N LEU A 224 5.60 -6.28 13.24
CA LEU A 224 6.79 -5.50 12.88
C LEU A 224 6.79 -5.16 11.38
N ALA A 225 6.54 -6.15 10.51
CA ALA A 225 6.42 -5.93 9.07
C ALA A 225 5.30 -4.94 8.74
N GLN A 226 4.13 -5.11 9.36
CA GLN A 226 2.98 -4.24 9.12
C GLN A 226 3.24 -2.79 9.57
N ALA A 227 3.92 -2.58 10.71
CA ALA A 227 4.28 -1.23 11.17
C ALA A 227 5.30 -0.55 10.24
N ASP A 228 6.22 -1.35 9.69
CA ASP A 228 7.21 -0.86 8.73
C ASP A 228 6.55 -0.47 7.40
N ILE A 229 5.66 -1.32 6.89
CA ILE A 229 4.88 -1.09 5.67
C ILE A 229 4.05 0.20 5.78
N LEU A 230 3.35 0.43 6.91
CA LEU A 230 2.58 1.67 7.11
C LEU A 230 3.48 2.92 7.11
N GLY A 231 4.69 2.80 7.68
CA GLY A 231 5.69 3.86 7.65
C GLY A 231 6.19 4.15 6.23
N ILE A 232 6.47 3.10 5.46
CA ILE A 232 6.87 3.18 4.05
C ILE A 232 5.78 3.85 3.23
N PHE A 233 4.52 3.43 3.37
CA PHE A 233 3.40 4.03 2.65
C PHE A 233 3.31 5.55 2.88
N GLY A 234 3.39 5.98 4.14
CA GLY A 234 3.37 7.40 4.48
C GLY A 234 4.57 8.18 3.95
N ARG A 235 5.78 7.60 4.01
CA ARG A 235 7.03 8.22 3.53
C ARG A 235 7.09 8.33 2.01
N GLU A 236 6.69 7.29 1.30
CA GLU A 236 6.69 7.23 -0.18
C GLU A 236 5.46 7.92 -0.81
N GLY A 237 4.53 8.40 0.02
CA GLY A 237 3.36 9.16 -0.42
C GLY A 237 2.29 8.32 -1.10
N LEU A 238 2.13 7.05 -0.73
CA LEU A 238 1.04 6.21 -1.23
C LEU A 238 -0.32 6.81 -0.78
N ASP A 239 -1.26 7.01 -1.71
CA ASP A 239 -2.52 7.70 -1.41
C ASP A 239 -3.56 6.77 -0.75
N MET A 240 -3.51 5.47 -1.03
CA MET A 240 -4.47 4.48 -0.51
C MET A 240 -3.82 3.09 -0.38
N ALA A 241 -4.13 2.38 0.70
CA ALA A 241 -3.76 0.98 0.85
C ALA A 241 -4.83 0.21 1.63
N MET A 242 -5.06 -1.05 1.26
CA MET A 242 -5.99 -1.94 1.97
C MET A 242 -5.32 -3.31 2.21
N LEU A 243 -5.20 -3.69 3.49
CA LEU A 243 -4.68 -5.00 3.90
C LEU A 243 -5.71 -6.08 3.56
N TRP A 244 -5.28 -7.14 2.85
CA TRP A 244 -6.15 -8.24 2.45
C TRP A 244 -5.97 -9.47 3.36
N ALA A 245 -6.97 -9.78 4.19
CA ALA A 245 -7.05 -11.02 4.97
C ALA A 245 -8.42 -11.17 5.67
N PRO A 246 -8.75 -12.35 6.20
CA PRO A 246 -9.75 -12.46 7.27
C PRO A 246 -9.19 -11.83 8.55
N LEU A 247 -9.48 -10.54 8.75
CA LEU A 247 -8.88 -9.75 9.84
C LEU A 247 -9.53 -10.04 11.20
N ASP A 248 -8.70 -10.27 12.22
CA ASP A 248 -9.11 -10.26 13.62
C ASP A 248 -8.39 -9.12 14.36
N ALA A 249 -9.16 -8.17 14.89
CA ALA A 249 -8.65 -7.00 15.59
C ALA A 249 -7.91 -7.33 16.91
N GLN A 250 -7.92 -8.57 17.39
CA GLN A 250 -7.16 -9.00 18.56
C GLN A 250 -5.75 -9.51 18.23
N GLN A 251 -5.45 -9.75 16.95
CA GLN A 251 -4.16 -10.27 16.52
C GLN A 251 -3.06 -9.17 16.51
N PRO A 252 -1.77 -9.57 16.64
CA PRO A 252 -0.63 -8.65 16.65
C PRO A 252 -0.59 -7.59 15.55
N PHE A 253 -0.95 -7.91 14.30
CA PHE A 253 -0.93 -6.92 13.21
C PHE A 253 -1.80 -5.69 13.52
N ALA A 254 -2.92 -5.86 14.26
CA ALA A 254 -3.83 -4.77 14.60
C ALA A 254 -3.15 -3.73 15.51
N TYR A 255 -2.16 -4.13 16.31
CA TYR A 255 -1.40 -3.21 17.17
C TYR A 255 -0.46 -2.31 16.36
N ALA A 256 0.01 -2.76 15.20
CA ALA A 256 0.72 -1.88 14.26
C ALA A 256 -0.21 -0.75 13.78
N PHE A 257 -1.44 -1.08 13.35
CA PHE A 257 -2.43 -0.06 12.99
C PHE A 257 -2.78 0.85 14.16
N ARG A 258 -2.98 0.30 15.37
CA ARG A 258 -3.27 1.09 16.58
C ARG A 258 -2.13 2.06 16.90
N LEU A 259 -0.86 1.66 16.78
CA LEU A 259 0.26 2.59 16.98
C LEU A 259 0.21 3.79 16.03
N TYR A 260 -0.25 3.61 14.79
CA TYR A 260 -0.44 4.73 13.86
C TYR A 260 -1.76 5.49 14.03
N ARG A 261 -2.82 4.86 14.53
CA ARG A 261 -4.20 5.38 14.41
C ARG A 261 -4.98 5.54 15.71
N ASN A 262 -4.53 4.94 16.80
CA ASN A 262 -5.20 4.95 18.10
C ASN A 262 -4.27 4.42 19.22
N TYR A 263 -3.08 5.00 19.36
CA TYR A 263 -2.01 4.39 20.18
C TYR A 263 -2.28 4.45 21.69
N ASP A 264 -3.16 5.34 22.12
CA ASP A 264 -3.54 5.59 23.51
C ASP A 264 -4.97 5.10 23.85
N GLY A 265 -5.67 4.50 22.89
CA GLY A 265 -7.06 4.07 23.05
C GLY A 265 -8.07 5.24 23.08
N ARG A 266 -7.64 6.48 22.83
CA ARG A 266 -8.46 7.71 22.87
C ARG A 266 -8.55 8.42 21.53
N GLY A 267 -8.06 7.78 20.46
CA GLY A 267 -8.10 8.29 19.10
C GLY A 267 -6.88 9.15 18.72
N SER A 268 -5.85 9.23 19.55
CA SER A 268 -4.61 9.89 19.14
C SER A 268 -3.92 9.11 18.01
N THR A 269 -3.38 9.84 17.04
CA THR A 269 -2.83 9.27 15.80
C THR A 269 -1.37 9.69 15.60
N PHE A 270 -0.64 8.96 14.78
CA PHE A 270 0.63 9.45 14.22
C PHE A 270 0.43 10.75 13.43
N GLY A 271 1.50 11.52 13.22
CA GLY A 271 1.46 12.75 12.47
C GLY A 271 1.02 12.56 11.01
N ASN A 272 0.43 13.61 10.44
CA ASN A 272 -0.15 13.60 9.09
C ASN A 272 0.69 14.41 8.07
N THR A 273 1.84 14.93 8.47
CA THR A 273 2.82 15.56 7.58
C THR A 273 4.15 14.86 7.76
N SER A 274 4.53 14.00 6.81
CA SER A 274 5.81 13.28 6.86
C SER A 274 6.97 14.28 6.90
N VAL A 275 7.97 13.99 7.74
CA VAL A 275 9.24 14.73 7.80
C VAL A 275 10.39 13.76 7.64
N ARG A 276 11.54 14.25 7.18
CA ARG A 276 12.70 13.41 6.91
C ARG A 276 13.18 12.72 8.19
N ALA A 277 13.22 11.39 8.16
CA ALA A 277 13.79 10.53 9.19
C ALA A 277 14.73 9.52 8.51
N VAL A 278 15.93 9.35 9.04
CA VAL A 278 16.96 8.47 8.46
C VAL A 278 17.54 7.60 9.55
N SER A 279 17.58 6.29 9.30
CA SER A 279 18.37 5.34 10.08
C SER A 279 19.70 5.08 9.40
N SER A 280 20.76 4.88 10.18
CA SER A 280 22.03 4.36 9.66
C SER A 280 21.91 2.91 9.17
N ASP A 281 20.90 2.19 9.67
CA ASP A 281 20.57 0.82 9.24
C ASP A 281 19.05 0.61 9.34
N GLN A 282 18.34 0.91 8.25
CA GLN A 282 16.88 0.77 8.16
C GLN A 282 16.43 -0.72 8.13
N GLU A 283 17.35 -1.64 7.84
CA GLU A 283 17.06 -3.08 7.85
C GLU A 283 16.97 -3.60 9.29
N LEU A 284 17.79 -3.08 10.20
CA LEU A 284 17.76 -3.46 11.62
C LEU A 284 16.83 -2.59 12.47
N LEU A 285 16.87 -1.27 12.27
CA LEU A 285 16.13 -0.29 13.08
C LEU A 285 15.51 0.75 12.15
N SER A 286 14.27 0.53 11.71
CA SER A 286 13.59 1.50 10.85
C SER A 286 13.00 2.65 11.67
N ILE A 287 13.03 3.85 11.09
CA ILE A 287 12.41 5.05 11.65
C ILE A 287 11.55 5.76 10.62
N TYR A 288 10.39 6.23 11.06
CA TYR A 288 9.48 7.10 10.30
C TYR A 288 9.09 8.27 11.19
N ALA A 289 9.03 9.48 10.63
CA ALA A 289 8.69 10.68 11.37
C ALA A 289 7.60 11.48 10.66
N ALA A 290 6.71 12.07 11.43
CA ALA A 290 5.72 13.02 10.94
C ALA A 290 5.40 14.06 12.00
N GLN A 291 5.07 15.27 11.56
CA GLN A 291 4.47 16.28 12.42
C GLN A 291 2.94 16.11 12.40
N ARG A 292 2.34 16.17 13.58
CA ARG A 292 0.89 16.14 13.75
C ARG A 292 0.35 17.55 13.72
N THR A 293 -0.51 17.83 12.74
CA THR A 293 -1.06 19.18 12.52
C THR A 293 -1.97 19.67 13.65
N GLN A 294 -2.60 18.74 14.37
CA GLN A 294 -3.58 19.08 15.42
C GLN A 294 -2.95 19.75 16.65
N ASP A 295 -1.74 19.35 17.03
CA ASP A 295 -1.07 19.80 18.26
C ASP A 295 0.42 20.15 18.07
N GLY A 296 0.91 20.06 16.83
CA GLY A 296 2.29 20.37 16.48
C GLY A 296 3.30 19.29 16.92
N ALA A 297 2.87 18.19 17.54
CA ALA A 297 3.77 17.17 18.05
C ALA A 297 4.56 16.49 16.92
N LEU A 298 5.84 16.25 17.18
CA LEU A 298 6.67 15.39 16.35
C LEU A 298 6.48 13.94 16.81
N THR A 299 5.97 13.08 15.93
CA THR A 299 5.78 11.66 16.20
C THR A 299 6.83 10.85 15.45
N LEU A 300 7.52 9.94 16.15
CA LEU A 300 8.53 9.04 15.60
C LEU A 300 8.07 7.59 15.81
N MET A 301 7.94 6.83 14.73
CA MET A 301 7.75 5.37 14.78
C MET A 301 9.10 4.70 14.59
N VAL A 302 9.57 3.98 15.61
CA VAL A 302 10.84 3.24 15.56
C VAL A 302 10.57 1.75 15.71
N ILE A 303 11.08 0.93 14.80
CA ILE A 303 10.83 -0.51 14.75
C ILE A 303 12.17 -1.24 14.79
N ASN A 304 12.44 -1.94 15.90
CA ASN A 304 13.60 -2.80 16.02
C ASN A 304 13.26 -4.17 15.44
N LYS A 305 13.81 -4.48 14.26
CA LYS A 305 13.64 -5.73 13.52
C LYS A 305 14.62 -6.82 13.96
N SER A 306 15.62 -6.47 14.77
CA SER A 306 16.59 -7.41 15.33
C SER A 306 16.07 -8.08 16.61
N LYS A 307 16.70 -9.19 16.99
CA LYS A 307 16.41 -9.91 18.25
C LYS A 307 17.00 -9.25 19.48
N ASP A 308 18.03 -8.42 19.29
CA ASP A 308 18.78 -7.81 20.37
C ASP A 308 18.25 -6.42 20.70
N THR A 309 18.52 -5.98 21.92
CA THR A 309 18.26 -4.58 22.28
C THR A 309 19.27 -3.69 21.57
N LEU A 310 18.78 -2.71 20.83
CA LEU A 310 19.61 -1.69 20.20
C LEU A 310 19.54 -0.40 21.01
N ILE A 311 20.69 0.15 21.38
CA ILE A 311 20.79 1.48 21.98
C ILE A 311 21.21 2.42 20.87
N SER A 312 20.38 3.43 20.58
CA SER A 312 20.64 4.37 19.50
C SER A 312 20.39 5.81 19.93
N ALA A 313 21.13 6.72 19.31
CA ALA A 313 20.95 8.15 19.44
C ALA A 313 19.88 8.62 18.45
N LEU A 314 18.84 9.26 18.96
CA LEU A 314 17.90 10.02 18.14
C LEU A 314 18.36 11.48 18.14
N THR A 315 18.71 11.99 16.97
CA THR A 315 19.05 13.41 16.77
C THR A 315 17.88 14.12 16.10
N MET A 316 17.67 15.37 16.49
CA MET A 316 16.58 16.20 15.97
C MET A 316 17.14 17.55 15.53
N GLU A 317 16.70 17.98 14.36
CA GLU A 317 17.00 19.29 13.79
C GLU A 317 15.70 19.98 13.42
N HIS A 318 15.71 21.31 13.47
CA HIS A 318 14.58 22.16 13.02
C HIS A 318 13.24 21.90 13.74
N PHE A 319 13.26 21.39 14.97
CA PHE A 319 12.07 21.21 15.80
C PHE A 319 12.31 21.75 17.23
N ALA A 320 11.44 22.65 17.68
CA ALA A 320 11.47 23.20 19.03
C ALA A 320 10.80 22.22 20.00
N ALA A 321 11.54 21.22 20.47
CA ALA A 321 11.02 20.16 21.34
C ALA A 321 10.84 20.60 22.80
N ALA A 322 9.75 20.15 23.43
CA ALA A 322 9.64 20.12 24.89
C ALA A 322 10.74 19.25 25.53
N ASP A 323 10.90 19.35 26.86
CA ASP A 323 11.95 18.63 27.61
C ASP A 323 11.60 17.17 27.92
N ARG A 324 10.41 16.70 27.52
CA ARG A 324 9.95 15.32 27.72
C ARG A 324 9.29 14.75 26.46
N ALA A 325 9.56 13.48 26.20
CA ALA A 325 8.87 12.67 25.21
C ALA A 325 7.99 11.61 25.88
N GLN A 326 6.81 11.36 25.32
CA GLN A 326 5.97 10.22 25.69
C GLN A 326 6.34 9.01 24.83
N LEU A 327 6.35 7.82 25.43
CA LEU A 327 6.72 6.59 24.74
C LEU A 327 5.61 5.55 24.86
N TYR A 328 5.26 4.95 23.73
CA TYR A 328 4.29 3.86 23.62
C TYR A 328 4.96 2.68 22.92
N ARG A 329 4.88 1.49 23.51
CA ARG A 329 5.59 0.30 23.00
C ARG A 329 4.68 -0.89 22.83
N TYR A 330 4.90 -1.61 21.74
CA TYR A 330 4.35 -2.95 21.50
C TYR A 330 5.49 -3.93 21.26
N ASP A 331 5.53 -5.00 22.04
CA ASP A 331 6.55 -6.06 21.97
C ASP A 331 6.04 -7.36 22.63
N ILE A 332 6.92 -8.36 22.71
CA ILE A 332 6.60 -9.70 23.23
C ILE A 332 6.21 -9.70 24.72
N SER A 333 6.52 -8.65 25.48
CA SER A 333 6.15 -8.59 26.91
C SER A 333 4.64 -8.53 27.12
N ASN A 334 3.90 -7.98 26.14
CA ASN A 334 2.44 -8.03 26.14
C ASN A 334 1.87 -7.85 24.72
N LEU A 335 1.45 -8.96 24.11
CA LEU A 335 0.86 -8.95 22.77
C LEU A 335 -0.58 -8.42 22.71
N HIS A 336 -1.20 -8.11 23.85
CA HIS A 336 -2.60 -7.69 23.96
C HIS A 336 -2.79 -6.21 24.33
N THR A 337 -1.71 -5.43 24.47
CA THR A 337 -1.82 -3.99 24.73
C THR A 337 -0.60 -3.22 24.26
N ILE A 338 -0.80 -1.95 23.94
CA ILE A 338 0.28 -0.98 23.79
C ILE A 338 0.60 -0.46 25.20
N GLN A 339 1.86 -0.60 25.62
CA GLN A 339 2.32 -0.10 26.91
C GLN A 339 2.73 1.36 26.80
N GLN A 340 2.10 2.23 27.61
CA GLN A 340 2.64 3.57 27.85
C GLN A 340 3.80 3.45 28.85
N LEU A 341 4.98 3.88 28.44
CA LEU A 341 6.18 3.89 29.27
C LEU A 341 6.30 5.23 30.02
N PRO A 342 7.13 5.32 31.08
CA PRO A 342 7.41 6.61 31.71
C PRO A 342 7.98 7.62 30.71
N ASP A 343 7.51 8.85 30.79
CA ASP A 343 8.02 9.95 29.97
C ASP A 343 9.54 10.06 30.08
N ARG A 344 10.19 10.22 28.93
CA ARG A 344 11.64 10.30 28.82
C ARG A 344 12.09 11.75 28.81
N PRO A 345 12.98 12.18 29.70
CA PRO A 345 13.66 13.47 29.56
C PRO A 345 14.47 13.48 28.27
N ILE A 346 14.35 14.56 27.49
CA ILE A 346 15.07 14.75 26.23
C ILE A 346 15.71 16.14 26.22
N SER A 347 16.63 16.35 25.27
CA SER A 347 17.13 17.69 24.95
C SER A 347 16.55 18.18 23.63
N SER A 348 16.68 19.48 23.36
CA SER A 348 16.25 20.08 22.09
C SER A 348 16.97 19.52 20.86
N VAL A 349 18.12 18.84 21.05
CA VAL A 349 18.92 18.24 19.96
C VAL A 349 18.73 16.73 19.83
N GLY A 350 18.01 16.09 20.76
CA GLY A 350 17.85 14.63 20.77
C GLY A 350 18.04 13.97 22.13
N PHE A 351 18.16 12.64 22.10
CA PHE A 351 18.35 11.79 23.28
C PHE A 351 18.78 10.36 22.89
N ASN A 352 19.36 9.64 23.85
CA ASN A 352 19.64 8.21 23.72
C ASN A 352 18.52 7.38 24.33
N THR A 353 18.14 6.32 23.63
CA THR A 353 17.12 5.38 24.10
C THR A 353 17.44 3.95 23.68
N ALA A 354 16.91 2.99 24.43
CA ALA A 354 17.01 1.57 24.15
C ALA A 354 15.72 1.08 23.50
N PHE A 355 15.86 0.37 22.39
CA PHE A 355 14.80 -0.31 21.66
C PHE A 355 14.97 -1.81 21.86
N PRO A 356 14.12 -2.48 22.67
CA PRO A 356 14.18 -3.92 22.84
C PRO A 356 14.09 -4.66 21.51
N GLY A 357 14.63 -5.87 21.46
CA GLY A 357 14.51 -6.72 20.29
C GLY A 357 13.06 -6.98 19.93
N HIS A 358 12.75 -6.99 18.63
CA HIS A 358 11.41 -7.19 18.10
C HIS A 358 10.37 -6.29 18.76
N SER A 359 10.60 -4.97 18.71
CA SER A 359 9.67 -4.00 19.30
C SER A 359 9.30 -2.89 18.32
N ILE A 360 8.08 -2.35 18.52
CA ILE A 360 7.60 -1.14 17.87
C ILE A 360 7.45 -0.09 18.96
N THR A 361 8.19 1.02 18.85
CA THR A 361 8.14 2.13 19.80
C THR A 361 7.69 3.39 19.07
N LEU A 362 6.51 3.91 19.44
CA LEU A 362 6.08 5.25 19.10
C LEU A 362 6.60 6.24 20.15
N ILE A 363 7.19 7.32 19.69
CA ILE A 363 7.67 8.43 20.51
C ILE A 363 6.89 9.67 20.10
N VAL A 364 6.28 10.36 21.06
CA VAL A 364 5.54 11.60 20.84
C VAL A 364 6.27 12.72 21.56
N ILE A 365 6.72 13.72 20.80
CA ILE A 365 7.50 14.85 21.29
C ILE A 365 6.67 16.12 21.09
N PRO A 366 6.08 16.68 22.16
CA PRO A 366 5.37 17.95 22.07
C PRO A 366 6.30 19.09 21.64
N PRO A 367 5.78 20.12 20.96
CA PRO A 367 6.51 21.36 20.78
C PRO A 367 6.67 22.10 22.12
N MET A 368 7.64 23.02 22.20
CA MET A 368 7.81 23.96 23.33
C MET A 368 6.62 24.87 23.55
#